data_AF-A0A1H8NT92-F1
#
_entry.id   AF-A0A1H8NT92-F1
#
_cell.length_a   1.000
_cell.length_b   1.000
_cell.length_c   1.000
_cell.angle_alpha   90.00
_cell.angle_beta   90.00
_cell.angle_gamma   90.00
#
_symmetry.space_group_name_H-M   'P 1'
#
loop_
_entity.id
_entity.type
_entity.pdbx_description
1 polymer ?
#
loop_
_entity_poly.entity_id
_entity_poly.type
_entity_poly.pdbx_seq_one_letter_code
_entity_poly.pdbx_strand_id
1 'polypeptide(L)'
;MSNINLTVDEIESAIQFCDSYTRLPELMKLYNPATNDLSAWFQVLGDNWDCCDNIWRYRADLAKILGNASPEHIALMMTPKEREALANLPDVITIYRGCYSWNDAGLSWSLSRDIAAQFPTLMRYSHPGHEPFIDEATANKRNCVLKLDRDEQEVICWSHSFESRYFLGKQEVSA
;
A
#
# COMPACT_ATOMS: atom_id res chain seq x y z
N MET A 1 29.38 -15.96 -7.70
CA MET A 1 28.27 -15.59 -8.60
C MET A 1 28.16 -14.09 -8.54
N SER A 2 28.32 -13.39 -9.65
CA SER A 2 28.09 -11.94 -9.71
C SER A 2 26.62 -11.68 -9.42
N ASN A 3 26.32 -10.95 -8.35
CA ASN A 3 24.97 -10.47 -8.11
C ASN A 3 24.65 -9.41 -9.17
N ILE A 4 23.85 -9.80 -10.16
CA ILE A 4 23.42 -8.91 -11.24
C ILE A 4 22.31 -8.01 -10.66
N ASN A 5 22.51 -6.70 -10.73
CA ASN A 5 21.46 -5.73 -10.43
C ASN A 5 20.59 -5.59 -11.69
N LEU A 6 19.29 -5.82 -11.55
CA LEU A 6 18.34 -5.61 -12.64
C LEU A 6 18.06 -4.11 -12.80
N THR A 7 17.91 -3.68 -14.04
CA THR A 7 17.45 -2.33 -14.40
C THR A 7 15.91 -2.25 -14.36
N VAL A 8 15.36 -1.04 -14.34
CA VAL A 8 13.90 -0.82 -14.40
C VAL A 8 13.32 -1.46 -15.66
N ASP A 9 13.93 -1.23 -16.83
CA ASP A 9 13.45 -1.76 -18.11
C ASP A 9 13.43 -3.30 -18.14
N GLU A 10 14.39 -3.97 -17.50
CA GLU A 10 14.41 -5.43 -17.39
C GLU A 10 13.28 -5.97 -16.51
N ILE A 11 13.01 -5.31 -15.37
CA ILE A 11 11.92 -5.70 -14.47
C ILE A 11 10.57 -5.43 -15.14
N GLU A 12 10.37 -4.25 -15.72
CA GLU A 12 9.17 -3.87 -16.46
C GLU A 12 8.90 -4.84 -17.62
N SER A 13 9.93 -5.18 -18.40
CA SER A 13 9.82 -6.15 -19.49
C SER A 13 9.37 -7.53 -19.00
N ALA A 14 9.77 -7.93 -17.79
CA ALA A 14 9.38 -9.21 -17.20
C ALA A 14 7.91 -9.22 -16.73
N ILE A 15 7.34 -8.07 -16.35
CA ILE A 15 5.97 -7.96 -15.86
C ILE A 15 4.97 -7.38 -16.89
N GLN A 16 5.44 -6.96 -18.07
CA GLN A 16 4.64 -6.22 -19.06
C GLN A 16 3.35 -6.95 -19.52
N PHE A 17 3.37 -8.28 -19.54
CA PHE A 17 2.22 -9.11 -19.96
C PHE A 17 1.44 -9.70 -18.80
N CYS A 18 1.76 -9.33 -17.56
CA CYS A 18 1.04 -9.77 -16.39
C CYS A 18 -0.30 -9.05 -16.26
N ASP A 19 -1.30 -9.76 -15.74
CA ASP A 19 -2.55 -9.18 -15.26
C ASP A 19 -2.42 -8.72 -13.80
N SER A 20 -3.51 -8.19 -13.23
CA SER A 20 -3.53 -7.69 -11.85
C SER A 20 -3.32 -8.76 -10.78
N TYR A 21 -3.35 -10.05 -11.11
CA TYR A 21 -3.12 -11.17 -10.17
C TYR A 21 -1.77 -11.84 -10.36
N THR A 22 -1.10 -11.64 -11.49
CA THR A 22 0.21 -12.26 -11.80
C THR A 22 1.37 -11.29 -11.68
N ARG A 23 1.12 -9.97 -11.78
CA ARG A 23 2.16 -8.93 -11.74
C ARG A 23 3.00 -8.94 -10.47
N LEU A 24 2.36 -8.81 -9.30
CA LEU A 24 3.07 -8.84 -8.02
C LEU A 24 3.82 -10.17 -7.79
N PRO A 25 3.23 -11.35 -8.04
CA PRO A 25 3.98 -12.62 -7.99
C PRO A 25 5.27 -12.63 -8.82
N GLU A 26 5.24 -12.15 -10.06
CA GLU A 26 6.45 -12.10 -10.89
C GLU A 26 7.46 -11.08 -10.35
N LEU A 27 7.01 -9.90 -9.95
CA LEU A 27 7.87 -8.89 -9.33
C LEU A 27 8.55 -9.44 -8.06
N MET A 28 7.83 -10.18 -7.22
CA MET A 28 8.37 -10.81 -6.01
C MET A 28 9.45 -11.86 -6.30
N LYS A 29 9.42 -12.55 -7.45
CA LYS A 29 10.50 -13.48 -7.85
C LYS A 29 11.80 -12.77 -8.21
N LEU A 30 11.70 -11.50 -8.64
CA LEU A 30 12.85 -10.66 -8.99
C LEU A 30 13.46 -9.96 -7.78
N TYR A 31 12.79 -9.99 -6.62
CA TYR A 31 13.33 -9.49 -5.37
C TYR A 31 14.48 -10.38 -4.90
N ASN A 32 15.69 -9.82 -4.85
CA ASN A 32 16.87 -10.53 -4.37
C ASN A 32 17.64 -9.67 -3.35
N PRO A 33 17.46 -9.89 -2.03
CA PRO A 33 18.11 -9.08 -1.00
C PRO A 33 19.63 -9.28 -0.93
N ALA A 34 20.21 -10.22 -1.69
CA ALA A 34 21.66 -10.37 -1.79
C ALA A 34 22.31 -9.42 -2.80
N THR A 35 21.52 -8.71 -3.64
CA THR A 35 22.07 -7.72 -4.57
C THR A 35 22.58 -6.49 -3.83
N ASN A 36 23.49 -5.75 -4.47
CA ASN A 36 24.01 -4.50 -3.88
C ASN A 36 23.06 -3.32 -4.09
N ASP A 37 22.10 -3.45 -5.00
CA ASP A 37 21.15 -2.40 -5.36
C ASP A 37 19.77 -3.00 -5.62
N LEU A 38 18.75 -2.48 -4.94
CA LEU A 38 17.34 -2.82 -5.11
C LEU A 38 16.53 -1.65 -5.67
N SER A 39 17.18 -0.57 -6.08
CA SER A 39 16.52 0.68 -6.50
C SER A 39 15.49 0.46 -7.60
N ALA A 40 15.84 -0.29 -8.65
CA ALA A 40 14.92 -0.61 -9.74
C ALA A 40 13.69 -1.39 -9.26
N TRP A 41 13.88 -2.32 -8.32
CA TRP A 41 12.79 -3.12 -7.78
C TRP A 41 11.80 -2.28 -6.96
N PHE A 42 12.30 -1.39 -6.10
CA PHE A 42 11.46 -0.48 -5.32
C PHE A 42 10.72 0.49 -6.24
N GLN A 43 11.39 1.03 -7.25
CA GLN A 43 10.75 1.92 -8.22
C GLN A 43 9.58 1.20 -8.92
N VAL A 44 9.82 0.03 -9.51
CA VAL A 44 8.78 -0.73 -10.21
C VAL A 44 7.64 -1.17 -9.28
N LEU A 45 7.94 -1.53 -8.03
CA LEU A 45 6.89 -1.82 -7.03
C LEU A 45 5.98 -0.62 -6.81
N GLY A 46 6.53 0.58 -6.64
CA GLY A 46 5.76 1.80 -6.44
C GLY A 46 4.95 2.22 -7.67
N ASP A 47 5.53 2.06 -8.86
CA ASP A 47 4.90 2.40 -10.14
C ASP A 47 3.75 1.46 -10.52
N ASN A 48 3.74 0.24 -9.97
CA ASN A 48 2.75 -0.80 -10.31
C ASN A 48 1.84 -1.20 -9.13
N TRP A 49 1.93 -0.53 -7.98
CA TRP A 49 1.23 -0.90 -6.76
C TRP A 49 -0.30 -0.97 -6.96
N ASP A 50 -0.87 0.09 -7.54
CA ASP A 50 -2.30 0.27 -7.84
C ASP A 50 -2.84 -0.72 -8.91
N CYS A 51 -1.95 -1.46 -9.55
CA CYS A 51 -2.23 -2.47 -10.57
C CYS A 51 -2.14 -3.91 -10.04
N CYS A 52 -2.00 -4.10 -8.72
CA CYS A 52 -1.86 -5.42 -8.07
C CYS A 52 -3.06 -5.74 -7.17
N ASP A 53 -3.98 -6.59 -7.62
CA ASP A 53 -5.20 -6.96 -6.88
C ASP A 53 -4.95 -7.97 -5.74
N ASN A 54 -3.76 -8.56 -5.69
CA ASN A 54 -3.43 -9.67 -4.78
C ASN A 54 -2.34 -9.34 -3.73
N ILE A 55 -2.12 -8.05 -3.45
CA ILE A 55 -1.19 -7.56 -2.40
C ILE A 55 -1.39 -8.30 -1.06
N TRP A 56 -2.64 -8.61 -0.71
CA TRP A 56 -2.99 -9.32 0.52
C TRP A 56 -2.26 -10.66 0.68
N ARG A 57 -1.92 -11.35 -0.42
CA ARG A 57 -1.18 -12.62 -0.41
C ARG A 57 0.28 -12.46 0.04
N TYR A 58 0.85 -11.28 -0.21
CA TYR A 58 2.25 -10.96 0.07
C TYR A 58 2.41 -9.97 1.22
N ARG A 59 1.33 -9.64 1.95
CA ARG A 59 1.32 -8.58 2.97
C ARG A 59 2.44 -8.70 3.99
N ALA A 60 2.74 -9.93 4.44
CA ALA A 60 3.73 -10.17 5.49
C ALA A 60 5.16 -9.99 4.96
N ASP A 61 5.42 -10.49 3.75
CA ASP A 61 6.70 -10.33 3.08
C ASP A 61 6.95 -8.87 2.71
N LEU A 62 5.94 -8.19 2.12
CA LEU A 62 6.02 -6.77 1.79
C LEU A 62 6.22 -5.90 3.03
N ALA A 63 5.49 -6.13 4.12
CA ALA A 63 5.70 -5.40 5.37
C ALA A 63 7.14 -5.58 5.90
N LYS A 64 7.69 -6.79 5.78
CA LYS A 64 9.08 -7.07 6.17
C LYS A 64 10.08 -6.40 5.23
N ILE A 65 9.85 -6.42 3.92
CA ILE A 65 10.72 -5.77 2.93
C ILE A 65 10.74 -4.26 3.16
N LEU A 66 9.56 -3.64 3.23
CA LEU A 66 9.41 -2.20 3.46
C LEU A 66 9.97 -1.78 4.83
N GLY A 67 9.75 -2.58 5.87
CA GLY A 67 10.28 -2.31 7.21
C GLY A 67 11.80 -2.40 7.33
N ASN A 68 12.49 -3.08 6.41
CA ASN A 68 13.95 -3.17 6.36
C ASN A 68 14.57 -2.31 5.25
N ALA A 69 13.75 -1.63 4.45
CA ALA A 69 14.22 -0.78 3.36
C ALA A 69 14.90 0.48 3.92
N SER A 70 15.87 1.01 3.17
CA SER A 70 16.44 2.32 3.48
C SER A 70 15.46 3.43 3.06
N PRO A 71 15.56 4.63 3.65
CA PRO A 71 14.75 5.77 3.22
C PRO A 71 14.87 6.10 1.73
N GLU A 72 16.05 5.88 1.14
CA GLU A 72 16.31 6.09 -0.29
C GLU A 72 15.50 5.11 -1.15
N HIS A 73 15.45 3.83 -0.77
CA HIS A 73 14.62 2.84 -1.45
C HIS A 73 13.12 3.14 -1.33
N ILE A 74 12.65 3.53 -0.14
CA ILE A 74 11.25 3.95 0.05
C ILE A 74 10.91 5.17 -0.81
N ALA A 75 11.82 6.12 -0.94
CA ALA A 75 11.63 7.32 -1.76
C ALA A 75 11.45 7.01 -3.26
N LEU A 76 11.99 5.89 -3.75
CA LEU A 76 11.84 5.45 -5.14
C LEU A 76 10.44 4.92 -5.47
N MET A 77 9.66 4.52 -4.47
CA MET A 77 8.26 4.10 -4.68
C MET A 77 7.30 5.28 -4.96
N MET A 78 7.81 6.51 -4.87
CA MET A 78 7.03 7.75 -4.98
C MET A 78 7.53 8.60 -6.13
N THR A 79 6.61 9.29 -6.80
CA THR A 79 6.93 10.40 -7.70
C THR A 79 7.46 11.60 -6.90
N PRO A 80 8.12 12.58 -7.54
CA PRO A 80 8.54 13.81 -6.87
C PRO A 80 7.39 14.54 -6.16
N LYS A 81 6.20 14.58 -6.78
CA LYS A 81 4.99 15.22 -6.21
C LYS A 81 4.51 14.49 -4.96
N GLU A 82 4.51 13.16 -4.98
CA GLU A 82 4.13 12.33 -3.82
C GLU A 82 5.11 12.52 -2.65
N ARG A 83 6.42 12.57 -2.93
CA ARG A 83 7.43 12.85 -1.90
C ARG A 83 7.27 14.22 -1.26
N GLU A 84 7.04 15.25 -2.08
CA GLU A 84 6.80 16.61 -1.59
C GLU A 84 5.54 16.67 -0.72
N ALA A 85 4.44 16.05 -1.17
CA ALA A 85 3.22 15.96 -0.40
C ALA A 85 3.41 15.24 0.94
N LEU A 86 4.08 14.09 0.96
CA LEU A 86 4.40 13.35 2.19
C LEU A 86 5.32 14.17 3.12
N ALA A 87 6.30 14.88 2.56
CA ALA A 87 7.20 15.72 3.34
C ALA A 87 6.46 16.85 4.09
N ASN A 88 5.42 17.41 3.47
CA ASN A 88 4.58 18.48 4.04
C ASN A 88 3.59 17.99 5.12
N LEU A 89 3.39 16.68 5.26
CA LEU A 89 2.58 16.12 6.35
C LEU A 89 3.33 16.17 7.70
N PRO A 90 2.60 16.20 8.84
CA PRO A 90 3.23 16.03 10.15
C PRO A 90 3.94 14.67 10.28
N ASP A 91 4.88 14.56 11.22
CA ASP A 91 5.65 13.32 11.41
C ASP A 91 4.78 12.12 11.79
N VAL A 92 3.69 12.38 12.52
CA VAL A 92 2.65 11.39 12.82
C VAL A 92 1.40 11.81 12.08
N ILE A 93 0.89 10.91 11.23
CA ILE A 93 -0.30 11.10 10.41
C ILE A 93 -1.41 10.18 10.88
N THR A 94 -2.66 10.62 10.70
CA THR A 94 -3.83 9.76 10.83
C THR A 94 -4.13 9.11 9.49
N ILE A 95 -4.42 7.81 9.51
CA ILE A 95 -4.73 7.01 8.33
C ILE A 95 -5.99 6.17 8.57
N TYR A 96 -6.72 5.91 7.49
CA TYR A 96 -8.01 5.22 7.52
C TYR A 96 -8.05 4.04 6.57
N ARG A 97 -8.72 2.96 6.95
CA ARG A 97 -8.91 1.78 6.10
C ARG A 97 -10.35 1.28 6.16
N GLY A 98 -11.08 1.40 5.04
CA GLY A 98 -12.36 0.74 4.87
C GLY A 98 -12.16 -0.74 4.54
N CYS A 99 -12.69 -1.63 5.36
CA CYS A 99 -12.44 -3.06 5.25
C CYS A 99 -13.52 -3.90 5.94
N TYR A 100 -13.31 -5.21 5.92
CA TYR A 100 -14.04 -6.25 6.63
C TYR A 100 -13.09 -6.97 7.60
N SER A 101 -13.65 -7.78 8.49
CA SER A 101 -12.86 -8.44 9.56
C SER A 101 -11.77 -9.40 9.07
N TRP A 102 -11.84 -9.90 7.84
CA TRP A 102 -10.83 -10.80 7.27
C TRP A 102 -9.74 -10.09 6.47
N ASN A 103 -9.88 -8.78 6.21
CA ASN A 103 -8.90 -8.00 5.44
C ASN A 103 -8.51 -6.68 6.12
N ASP A 104 -8.67 -6.57 7.44
CA ASP A 104 -8.29 -5.39 8.21
C ASP A 104 -6.77 -5.21 8.36
N ALA A 105 -5.99 -6.29 8.30
CA ALA A 105 -4.52 -6.27 8.35
C ALA A 105 -3.83 -5.90 7.01
N GLY A 106 -4.48 -5.14 6.12
CA GLY A 106 -3.93 -4.77 4.82
C GLY A 106 -2.96 -3.57 4.87
N LEU A 107 -2.17 -3.40 3.81
CA LEU A 107 -1.15 -2.35 3.72
C LEU A 107 -1.66 -1.03 3.13
N SER A 108 -2.81 -1.05 2.44
CA SER A 108 -3.40 0.14 1.81
C SER A 108 -4.31 0.87 2.78
N TRP A 109 -4.01 2.13 3.03
CA TRP A 109 -4.78 3.06 3.84
C TRP A 109 -5.08 4.32 3.03
N SER A 110 -5.85 5.26 3.57
CA SER A 110 -6.07 6.58 2.99
C SER A 110 -5.86 7.67 4.03
N LEU A 111 -5.43 8.85 3.60
CA LEU A 111 -5.44 10.06 4.43
C LEU A 111 -6.86 10.61 4.65
N SER A 112 -7.84 10.17 3.84
CA SER A 112 -9.23 10.62 3.91
C SER A 112 -10.14 9.53 4.43
N ARG A 113 -10.83 9.83 5.54
CA ARG A 113 -11.85 8.94 6.12
C ARG A 113 -12.99 8.67 5.13
N ASP A 114 -13.40 9.69 4.38
CA ASP A 114 -14.52 9.59 3.45
C ASP A 114 -14.17 8.71 2.23
N ILE A 115 -12.95 8.83 1.72
CA ILE A 115 -12.44 7.94 0.67
C ILE A 115 -12.34 6.51 1.23
N ALA A 116 -11.77 6.35 2.42
CA ALA A 116 -11.67 5.05 3.09
C ALA A 116 -13.04 4.37 3.22
N ALA A 117 -14.08 5.12 3.58
CA ALA A 117 -15.45 4.62 3.72
C ALA A 117 -16.05 4.07 2.42
N GLN A 118 -15.61 4.56 1.26
CA GLN A 118 -16.14 4.16 -0.04
C GLN A 118 -15.60 2.81 -0.51
N PHE A 119 -14.34 2.47 -0.21
CA PHE A 119 -13.73 1.21 -0.68
C PHE A 119 -14.56 -0.06 -0.47
N PRO A 120 -15.07 -0.37 0.75
CA PRO A 120 -15.87 -1.58 0.96
C PRO A 120 -17.25 -1.52 0.28
N THR A 121 -17.65 -0.38 -0.28
CA THR A 121 -18.92 -0.22 -1.02
C THR A 121 -18.76 -0.40 -2.54
N LEU A 122 -17.53 -0.37 -3.06
CA LEU A 122 -17.26 -0.57 -4.48
C LEU A 122 -17.60 -2.01 -4.88
N MET A 123 -18.24 -2.22 -6.02
CA MET A 123 -18.72 -3.53 -6.49
C MET A 123 -17.67 -4.65 -6.41
N ARG A 124 -16.39 -4.31 -6.65
CA ARG A 124 -15.26 -5.25 -6.60
C ARG A 124 -14.92 -5.72 -5.18
N TYR A 125 -15.20 -4.90 -4.18
CA TYR A 125 -14.83 -5.14 -2.78
C TYR A 125 -16.04 -5.35 -1.87
N SER A 126 -17.25 -5.03 -2.34
CA SER A 126 -18.47 -5.21 -1.58
C SER A 126 -18.76 -6.69 -1.36
N HIS A 127 -19.00 -7.05 -0.11
CA HIS A 127 -19.43 -8.37 0.30
C HIS A 127 -20.82 -8.27 0.95
N PRO A 128 -21.91 -8.43 0.16
CA PRO A 128 -23.27 -8.42 0.70
C PRO A 128 -23.43 -9.42 1.84
N GLY A 129 -24.12 -9.02 2.90
CA GLY A 129 -24.32 -9.85 4.10
C GLY A 129 -23.20 -9.77 5.13
N HIS A 130 -22.15 -8.98 4.86
CA HIS A 130 -21.09 -8.70 5.82
C HIS A 130 -21.08 -7.21 6.19
N GLU A 131 -20.78 -6.91 7.45
CA GLU A 131 -20.74 -5.54 7.98
C GLU A 131 -19.35 -4.93 7.72
N PRO A 132 -19.24 -3.90 6.88
CA PRO A 132 -17.97 -3.22 6.68
C PRO A 132 -17.72 -2.20 7.80
N PHE A 133 -16.46 -1.84 8.00
CA PHE A 133 -16.06 -0.81 8.95
C PHE A 133 -14.88 0.00 8.43
N ILE A 134 -14.62 1.13 9.10
CA ILE A 134 -13.43 1.94 8.93
C ILE A 134 -12.56 1.73 10.17
N ASP A 135 -11.32 1.29 9.96
CA ASP A 135 -10.28 1.39 10.97
C ASP A 135 -9.58 2.74 10.86
N GLU A 136 -9.34 3.37 11.99
CA GLU A 136 -8.52 4.55 12.17
C GLU A 136 -7.24 4.18 12.91
N ALA A 137 -6.11 4.65 12.40
CA ALA A 137 -4.80 4.40 12.97
C ALA A 137 -3.92 5.64 12.88
N THR A 138 -2.88 5.68 13.70
CA THR A 138 -1.78 6.64 13.58
C THR A 138 -0.52 5.96 13.04
N ALA A 139 0.22 6.63 12.16
CA ALA A 139 1.47 6.12 11.63
C ALA A 139 2.53 7.21 11.60
N ASN A 140 3.80 6.84 11.79
CA ASN A 140 4.89 7.75 11.48
C ASN A 140 5.06 7.81 9.96
N LYS A 141 5.11 9.01 9.36
CA LYS A 141 5.20 9.16 7.89
C LYS A 141 6.42 8.49 7.26
N ARG A 142 7.49 8.22 8.04
CA ARG A 142 8.67 7.46 7.59
C ARG A 142 8.37 5.98 7.33
N ASN A 143 7.26 5.47 7.88
CA ASN A 143 6.78 4.11 7.69
C ASN A 143 5.68 4.04 6.61
N CYS A 144 5.68 5.02 5.70
CA CYS A 144 4.64 5.20 4.70
C CYS A 144 5.23 5.52 3.33
N VAL A 145 4.50 5.08 2.30
CA VAL A 145 4.60 5.59 0.92
C VAL A 145 3.26 6.22 0.58
N LEU A 146 3.29 7.42 0.00
CA LEU A 146 2.10 8.14 -0.43
C LEU A 146 1.90 7.97 -1.93
N LYS A 147 0.69 7.59 -2.34
CA LYS A 147 0.27 7.42 -3.72
C LYS A 147 -0.89 8.40 -4.00
N LEU A 148 -0.67 9.32 -4.94
CA LEU A 148 -1.60 10.42 -5.26
C LEU A 148 -2.30 10.22 -6.60
N ASP A 149 -2.06 9.09 -7.25
CA ASP A 149 -2.84 8.64 -8.39
C ASP A 149 -4.30 8.35 -7.97
N ARG A 150 -5.20 8.42 -8.95
CA ARG A 150 -6.65 8.11 -8.82
C ARG A 150 -7.43 8.96 -7.79
N ASP A 151 -6.86 10.05 -7.28
CA ASP A 151 -7.46 10.93 -6.26
C ASP A 151 -7.82 10.21 -4.94
N GLU A 152 -7.24 9.03 -4.68
CA GLU A 152 -7.57 8.19 -3.51
C GLU A 152 -6.75 8.55 -2.25
N GLN A 153 -5.67 9.32 -2.43
CA GLN A 153 -4.70 9.67 -1.38
C GLN A 153 -4.24 8.41 -0.61
N GLU A 154 -3.87 7.37 -1.35
CA GLU A 154 -3.51 6.07 -0.79
C GLU A 154 -2.19 6.18 -0.01
N VAL A 155 -2.18 5.57 1.17
CA VAL A 155 -1.00 5.41 2.01
C VAL A 155 -0.68 3.93 2.11
N ILE A 156 0.46 3.52 1.59
CA ILE A 156 1.02 2.20 1.84
C ILE A 156 1.71 2.27 3.20
N CYS A 157 1.18 1.58 4.21
CA CYS A 157 1.72 1.60 5.57
C CYS A 157 2.01 0.19 6.08
N TRP A 158 3.23 -0.02 6.58
CA TRP A 158 3.67 -1.30 7.16
C TRP A 158 3.83 -1.26 8.68
N SER A 159 3.66 -0.09 9.31
CA SER A 159 3.74 0.05 10.77
C SER A 159 2.90 1.23 11.23
N HIS A 160 1.82 0.92 11.95
CA HIS A 160 0.85 1.88 12.48
C HIS A 160 0.39 1.41 13.87
N SER A 161 -0.26 2.31 14.60
CA SER A 161 -0.91 2.05 15.88
C SER A 161 -2.42 2.21 15.69
N PHE A 162 -3.17 1.15 15.97
CA PHE A 162 -4.63 1.18 15.87
C PHE A 162 -5.23 2.10 16.93
N GLU A 163 -6.18 2.94 16.54
CA GLU A 163 -6.87 3.87 17.43
C GLU A 163 -8.34 3.46 17.65
N SER A 164 -9.10 3.29 16.57
CA SER A 164 -10.54 3.04 16.67
C SER A 164 -11.12 2.35 15.42
N ARG A 165 -12.34 1.81 15.57
CA ARG A 165 -13.10 1.12 14.51
C ARG A 165 -14.53 1.64 14.47
N TYR A 166 -15.02 1.99 13.28
CA TYR A 166 -16.36 2.52 13.05
C TYR A 166 -17.13 1.65 12.04
N PHE A 167 -18.23 1.04 12.46
CA PHE A 167 -19.05 0.22 11.54
C PHE A 167 -19.85 1.10 10.58
N LEU A 168 -19.79 0.78 9.30
CA LEU A 168 -20.54 1.43 8.25
C LEU A 168 -21.96 0.85 8.23
N GLY A 169 -22.95 1.67 8.57
CA GLY A 169 -24.37 1.27 8.56
C GLY A 169 -25.08 1.30 9.92
N LYS A 170 -24.37 1.55 11.02
CA LYS A 170 -25.02 1.92 12.28
C LYS A 170 -25.34 3.41 12.22
N GLN A 171 -26.60 3.75 11.90
CA GLN A 171 -27.11 5.06 12.31
C GLN A 171 -26.95 5.13 13.84
N GLU A 172 -26.34 6.20 14.34
CA GLU A 172 -26.50 6.55 15.73
C GLU A 172 -28.00 6.68 15.97
N VAL A 173 -28.56 5.74 16.73
CA VAL A 173 -29.88 5.96 17.33
C VAL A 173 -29.62 7.02 18.39
N SER A 174 -29.78 8.29 18.01
CA SER A 174 -29.87 9.39 18.95
C SER A 174 -30.99 9.06 19.94
N ALA A 175 -30.63 8.90 21.21
CA ALA A 175 -31.56 8.73 22.32
C ALA A 175 -32.45 9.97 22.48
#